data_AF-A0A851X381-F1
#
_entry.id   AF-A0A851X381-F1
#
_cell.length_a   1.000
_cell.length_b   1.000
_cell.length_c   1.000
_cell.angle_alpha   90.00
_cell.angle_beta   90.00
_cell.angle_gamma   90.00
#
_symmetry.space_group_name_H-M   'P 1'
#
loop_
_entity.id
_entity.type
_entity.pdbx_description
1 polymer ?
#
loop_
_entity_poly.entity_id
_entity_poly.type
_entity_poly.pdbx_seq_one_letter_code
_entity_poly.pdbx_strand_id
1 'polypeptide(L)'
;LKPNGANVLVTEENKKEYVHLVCQMRMTGERRGRGGSGGAPRTFLTPPNPAGAIRKQLAAFLEGFYEIIPKRLISIFTEQELELLISGLPTIDIDDLKANTEYHKYQGNSIQIQWFWRALRSFDQADRAKFLQFVTGTSKVPLQGFAALEGMNGIQKFQI
;
A
#
# COMPACT_ATOMS: atom_id res chain seq x y z
N LEU A 1 -6.21 5.39 18.61
CA LEU A 1 -6.18 6.65 19.41
C LEU A 1 -5.89 6.31 20.88
N LYS A 2 -5.10 7.15 21.57
CA LYS A 2 -4.71 6.89 22.97
C LYS A 2 -5.92 6.85 23.91
N PRO A 3 -5.85 6.09 25.02
CA PRO A 3 -6.82 6.21 26.11
C PRO A 3 -6.89 7.68 26.55
N ASN A 4 -8.10 8.23 26.72
CA ASN A 4 -8.36 9.66 27.02
C ASN A 4 -7.88 10.67 25.95
N GLY A 5 -7.43 10.21 24.78
CA GLY A 5 -6.95 11.07 23.70
C GLY A 5 -8.03 11.94 23.04
N ALA A 6 -9.32 11.71 23.35
CA ALA A 6 -10.43 12.56 22.91
C ALA A 6 -10.35 13.99 23.48
N ASN A 7 -9.68 14.17 24.62
CA ASN A 7 -9.51 15.47 25.29
C ASN A 7 -8.13 16.08 25.04
N VAL A 8 -7.27 15.43 24.25
CA VAL A 8 -5.94 15.94 23.91
C VAL A 8 -6.03 16.61 22.55
N LEU A 9 -5.85 17.94 22.53
CA LEU A 9 -5.80 18.71 21.29
C LEU A 9 -4.59 18.28 20.45
N VAL A 10 -4.79 18.17 19.15
CA VAL A 10 -3.69 17.93 18.21
C VAL A 10 -2.93 19.24 18.00
N THR A 11 -1.64 19.23 18.31
CA THR A 11 -0.70 20.35 18.18
C THR A 11 0.44 19.94 17.23
N GLU A 12 1.28 20.88 16.79
CA GLU A 12 2.40 20.55 15.91
C GLU A 12 3.43 19.62 16.58
N GLU A 13 3.55 19.67 17.91
CA GLU A 13 4.43 18.79 18.69
C GLU A 13 3.93 17.34 18.73
N ASN A 14 2.62 17.11 18.69
CA ASN A 14 2.02 15.77 18.82
C ASN A 14 1.44 15.19 17.51
N LYS A 15 1.46 15.97 16.42
CA LYS A 15 0.89 15.61 15.11
C LYS A 15 1.45 14.32 14.52
N LYS A 16 2.76 14.08 14.65
CA LYS A 16 3.41 12.83 14.18
C LYS A 16 2.79 11.60 14.81
N GLU A 17 2.56 11.67 16.12
CA GLU A 17 1.97 10.59 16.88
C GLU A 17 0.49 10.40 16.53
N TYR A 18 -0.26 11.49 16.39
CA TYR A 18 -1.65 11.42 15.94
C TYR A 18 -1.79 10.72 14.59
N VAL A 19 -0.98 11.10 13.60
CA VAL A 19 -0.99 10.49 12.26
C VAL A 19 -0.69 8.99 12.32
N HIS A 20 0.33 8.59 13.09
CA HIS A 20 0.68 7.18 13.28
C HIS A 20 -0.49 6.37 13.87
N LEU A 21 -1.12 6.90 14.93
CA LEU A 21 -2.23 6.23 15.62
C LEU A 21 -3.50 6.15 14.76
N VAL A 22 -3.78 7.17 13.95
CA VAL A 22 -4.91 7.15 13.01
C VAL A 22 -4.65 6.15 11.89
N CYS A 23 -3.43 6.10 11.35
CA CYS A 23 -3.05 5.10 10.35
C CYS A 23 -3.24 3.68 10.87
N GLN A 24 -2.68 3.35 12.04
CA GLN A 24 -2.88 2.05 12.69
C GLN A 24 -4.37 1.75 12.92
N MET A 25 -5.14 2.72 13.41
CA MET A 25 -6.57 2.54 13.66
C MET A 25 -7.37 2.31 12.38
N ARG A 26 -7.01 2.96 11.27
CA ARG A 26 -7.64 2.75 9.97
C ARG A 26 -7.30 1.38 9.38
N MET A 27 -6.05 0.93 9.54
CA MET A 27 -5.60 -0.36 9.00
C MET A 27 -6.06 -1.55 9.84
N THR A 28 -6.17 -1.39 11.16
CA THR A 28 -6.39 -2.52 12.10
C THR A 28 -7.65 -2.38 12.94
N GLY A 29 -8.42 -1.29 12.88
CA GLY A 29 -9.69 -1.15 13.59
C GLY A 29 -9.60 -1.07 15.12
N GLU A 30 -8.45 -0.72 15.70
CA GLU A 30 -8.30 -0.65 17.16
C GLU A 30 -9.23 0.40 17.81
N ARG A 31 -10.30 -0.08 18.47
CA ARG A 31 -10.95 0.65 19.57
C ARG A 31 -10.22 0.30 20.87
N ARG A 32 -9.24 1.10 21.23
CA ARG A 32 -8.66 1.03 22.58
C ARG A 32 -9.70 1.56 23.57
N GLY A 33 -10.38 0.62 24.25
CA GLY A 33 -11.27 0.78 25.41
C GLY A 33 -12.07 2.08 25.55
N ARG A 34 -13.36 2.05 25.21
CA ARG A 34 -14.35 2.92 25.90
C ARG A 34 -14.62 2.30 27.28
N GLY A 35 -13.80 2.65 28.26
CA GLY A 35 -14.17 2.56 29.68
C GLY A 35 -14.44 3.97 30.18
N GLY A 36 -15.64 4.23 30.69
CA GLY A 36 -15.98 5.49 31.35
C GLY A 36 -17.32 6.10 30.89
N SER A 37 -18.34 5.91 31.72
CA SER A 37 -19.64 6.59 31.72
C SER A 37 -19.49 8.11 31.91
N GLY A 38 -20.19 8.91 31.10
CA GLY A 38 -20.34 10.36 31.31
C GLY A 38 -20.78 11.08 30.04
N GLY A 39 -21.91 11.80 30.10
CA GLY A 39 -22.56 12.42 28.95
C GLY A 39 -21.96 13.74 28.44
N ALA A 40 -22.55 14.21 27.33
CA ALA A 40 -22.39 15.49 26.60
C ALA A 40 -21.34 15.55 25.46
N PRO A 41 -21.44 16.53 24.53
CA PRO A 41 -22.30 16.46 23.35
C PRO A 41 -21.51 16.32 22.04
N ARG A 42 -22.21 15.87 21.00
CA ARG A 42 -21.69 15.72 19.62
C ARG A 42 -21.23 17.05 19.04
N THR A 43 -19.92 17.22 18.81
CA THR A 43 -19.39 18.20 17.86
C THR A 43 -18.31 17.58 16.98
N PHE A 44 -18.59 17.61 15.68
CA PHE A 44 -17.72 17.63 14.51
C PHE A 44 -16.58 16.59 14.33
N LEU A 45 -16.67 15.89 13.18
CA LEU A 45 -15.62 15.13 12.48
C LEU A 45 -15.22 13.76 13.04
N THR A 46 -16.19 12.88 13.32
CA THR A 46 -15.94 11.45 13.13
C THR A 46 -16.40 11.05 11.74
N PRO A 47 -15.49 10.86 10.76
CA PRO A 47 -15.88 10.31 9.46
C PRO A 47 -16.50 8.92 9.67
N PRO A 48 -17.53 8.54 8.89
CA PRO A 48 -18.06 7.18 8.92
C PRO A 48 -16.89 6.22 8.65
N ASN A 49 -16.64 5.28 9.56
CA ASN A 49 -15.48 4.39 9.48
C ASN A 49 -15.93 2.99 9.04
N PRO A 50 -15.68 2.58 7.78
CA PRO A 50 -15.90 1.20 7.36
C PRO A 50 -14.79 0.22 7.80
N ALA A 51 -13.68 0.68 8.39
CA ALA A 51 -12.47 -0.13 8.58
C ALA A 51 -12.31 -0.80 9.98
N GLY A 52 -13.42 -1.18 10.63
CA GLY A 52 -13.40 -1.69 12.01
C GLY A 52 -13.45 -3.22 12.19
N ALA A 53 -13.44 -4.02 11.12
CA ALA A 53 -14.01 -5.37 11.18
C ALA A 53 -13.04 -6.55 10.94
N ILE A 54 -11.74 -6.36 10.63
CA ILE A 54 -10.90 -7.45 10.09
C ILE A 54 -9.91 -8.11 11.07
N ARG A 55 -9.76 -7.63 12.31
CA ARG A 55 -8.73 -8.16 13.24
C ARG A 55 -8.88 -9.63 13.55
N LYS A 56 -10.11 -10.07 13.84
CA LYS A 56 -10.37 -11.46 14.23
C LYS A 56 -10.05 -12.41 13.07
N GLN A 57 -10.40 -12.00 11.86
CA GLN A 57 -10.13 -12.71 10.61
C GLN A 57 -8.63 -12.76 10.33
N LEU A 58 -7.92 -11.64 10.48
CA LEU A 58 -6.47 -11.59 10.31
C LEU A 58 -5.75 -12.45 11.36
N ALA A 59 -6.18 -12.42 12.62
CA ALA A 59 -5.59 -13.25 13.68
C ALA A 59 -5.75 -14.75 13.38
N ALA A 60 -6.97 -15.18 13.02
CA ALA A 60 -7.23 -16.57 12.63
C ALA A 60 -6.44 -17.00 11.38
N PHE A 61 -6.32 -16.11 10.39
CA PHE A 61 -5.51 -16.36 9.20
C PHE A 61 -4.03 -16.54 9.55
N LEU A 62 -3.47 -15.64 10.38
CA LEU A 62 -2.08 -15.72 10.79
C LEU A 62 -1.79 -16.94 11.67
N GLU A 63 -2.74 -17.36 12.52
CA GLU A 63 -2.64 -18.58 13.30
C GLU A 63 -2.46 -19.80 12.39
N GLY A 64 -3.39 -20.03 11.46
CA GLY A 64 -3.28 -21.15 10.52
C GLY A 64 -2.07 -21.04 9.58
N PHE A 65 -1.70 -19.84 9.14
CA PHE A 65 -0.51 -19.63 8.31
C PHE A 65 0.78 -20.01 9.06
N TYR A 66 0.90 -19.63 10.34
CA TYR A 66 2.08 -19.90 11.15
C TYR A 66 2.18 -21.34 11.67
N GLU A 67 1.07 -22.09 11.72
CA GLU A 67 1.09 -23.54 11.96
C GLU A 67 1.85 -24.29 10.86
N ILE A 68 1.73 -23.83 9.61
CA ILE A 68 2.38 -24.45 8.45
C ILE A 68 3.78 -23.86 8.23
N ILE A 69 3.92 -22.53 8.26
CA ILE A 69 5.16 -21.82 7.99
C ILE A 69 5.59 -21.02 9.23
N PRO A 70 6.62 -21.45 9.97
CA PRO A 70 7.05 -20.75 11.18
C PRO A 70 7.34 -19.26 10.95
N LYS A 71 6.79 -18.39 11.80
CA LYS A 71 6.92 -16.93 11.70
C LYS A 71 8.35 -16.43 11.50
N ARG A 72 9.34 -17.06 12.15
CA ARG A 72 10.75 -16.68 12.04
C ARG A 72 11.31 -16.81 10.62
N LEU A 73 10.80 -17.75 9.83
CA LEU A 73 11.26 -17.99 8.46
C LEU A 73 10.67 -16.98 7.50
N ILE A 74 9.43 -16.53 7.75
CA ILE A 74 8.78 -15.53 6.89
C ILE A 74 9.20 -14.11 7.25
N SER A 75 9.62 -13.85 8.49
CA SER A 75 9.99 -12.51 8.97
C SER A 75 11.32 -11.98 8.44
N ILE A 76 12.08 -12.78 7.68
CA ILE A 76 13.32 -12.33 7.04
C ILE A 76 13.05 -11.58 5.73
N PHE A 77 11.87 -11.77 5.15
CA PHE A 77 11.46 -11.13 3.91
C PHE A 77 10.78 -9.79 4.19
N THR A 78 11.04 -8.82 3.33
CA THR A 78 10.27 -7.58 3.21
C THR A 78 8.85 -7.85 2.70
N GLU A 79 7.95 -6.88 2.82
CA GLU A 79 6.57 -7.03 2.34
C GLU A 79 6.52 -7.30 0.82
N GLN A 80 7.42 -6.67 0.06
CA GLN A 80 7.56 -6.87 -1.38
C GLN A 80 8.05 -8.28 -1.73
N GLU A 81 9.07 -8.77 -1.03
CA GLU A 81 9.62 -10.11 -1.26
C GLU A 81 8.62 -11.20 -0.89
N LEU A 82 7.83 -11.00 0.17
CA LEU A 82 6.77 -11.92 0.56
C LEU A 82 5.69 -12.03 -0.51
N GLU A 83 5.28 -10.91 -1.12
CA GLU A 83 4.33 -10.93 -2.25
C GLU A 83 4.89 -11.73 -3.44
N LEU A 84 6.16 -11.52 -3.79
CA LEU A 84 6.82 -12.22 -4.88
C LEU A 84 7.01 -13.72 -4.58
N LEU A 85 7.28 -14.08 -3.34
CA LEU A 85 7.40 -15.48 -2.92
C LEU A 85 6.07 -16.24 -3.09
N ILE A 86 4.95 -15.60 -2.78
CA ILE A 86 3.61 -16.21 -2.86
C ILE A 86 3.08 -16.18 -4.29
N SER A 87 3.31 -15.08 -5.03
CA SER A 87 2.68 -14.82 -6.34
C SER A 87 3.57 -15.20 -7.52
N GLY A 88 4.87 -15.43 -7.29
CA GLY A 88 5.88 -15.63 -8.32
C GLY A 88 6.41 -14.31 -8.90
N LEU A 89 7.47 -14.42 -9.71
CA LEU A 89 8.03 -13.29 -10.47
C LEU A 89 7.29 -13.19 -11.82
N PRO A 90 6.48 -12.16 -12.06
CA PRO A 90 5.85 -11.97 -13.36
C PRO A 90 6.90 -11.53 -14.37
N THR A 91 6.77 -11.98 -15.61
CA THR A 91 7.54 -11.42 -16.73
C THR A 91 6.93 -10.06 -17.10
N ILE A 92 7.76 -9.02 -17.07
CA ILE A 92 7.34 -7.64 -17.31
C ILE A 92 7.85 -7.23 -18.69
N ASP A 93 6.90 -7.03 -19.60
CA ASP A 93 7.18 -6.50 -20.92
C ASP A 93 7.38 -4.98 -20.84
N ILE A 94 8.64 -4.55 -20.98
CA ILE A 94 9.03 -3.14 -20.91
C ILE A 94 8.58 -2.37 -22.16
N ASP A 95 8.44 -3.04 -23.30
CA ASP A 95 7.96 -2.43 -24.54
C ASP A 95 6.46 -2.14 -24.45
N ASP A 96 5.67 -3.09 -23.91
CA ASP A 96 4.24 -2.86 -23.64
C ASP A 96 4.02 -1.74 -22.60
N LEU A 97 4.79 -1.75 -21.50
CA LEU A 97 4.71 -0.69 -20.49
C LEU A 97 5.02 0.69 -21.12
N LYS A 98 6.09 0.77 -21.91
CA LYS A 98 6.50 2.02 -22.58
C LYS A 98 5.45 2.51 -23.58
N ALA A 99 4.84 1.61 -24.35
CA ALA A 99 3.78 1.94 -25.30
C ALA A 99 2.52 2.50 -24.60
N ASN A 100 2.30 2.10 -23.35
CA ASN A 100 1.17 2.52 -22.52
C ASN A 100 1.54 3.52 -21.42
N THR A 101 2.61 4.30 -21.61
CA THR A 101 3.02 5.36 -20.67
C THR A 101 2.58 6.74 -21.14
N GLU A 102 1.95 7.51 -20.26
CA GLU A 102 1.64 8.92 -20.45
C GLU A 102 2.75 9.80 -19.85
N TYR A 103 3.04 10.93 -20.50
CA TYR A 103 4.10 11.84 -20.07
C TYR A 103 3.51 13.21 -19.73
N HIS A 104 3.73 13.68 -18.50
CA HIS A 104 3.32 15.01 -18.05
C HIS A 104 4.56 15.87 -17.84
N LYS A 105 4.63 17.03 -18.51
CA LYS A 105 5.81 17.93 -18.54
C LYS A 105 7.07 17.34 -19.20
N TYR A 106 7.03 16.07 -19.58
CA TYR A 106 8.02 15.40 -20.42
C TYR A 106 7.45 15.05 -21.79
N GLN A 107 8.35 14.72 -22.70
CA GLN A 107 8.04 14.14 -24.00
C GLN A 107 8.78 12.81 -24.14
N GLY A 108 8.27 11.89 -24.98
CA GLY A 108 8.91 10.58 -25.17
C GLY A 108 10.36 10.64 -25.67
N ASN A 109 10.77 11.75 -26.28
CA ASN A 109 12.14 12.02 -26.72
C ASN A 109 13.01 12.76 -25.67
N SER A 110 12.44 13.13 -24.52
CA SER A 110 13.19 13.83 -23.46
C SER A 110 14.31 12.94 -22.93
N ILE A 111 15.48 13.53 -22.67
CA ILE A 111 16.67 12.77 -22.29
C ILE A 111 16.47 11.95 -21.01
N GLN A 112 15.71 12.50 -20.04
CA GLN A 112 15.37 11.81 -18.80
C GLN A 112 14.51 10.57 -19.05
N ILE A 113 13.56 10.65 -19.99
CA ILE A 113 12.71 9.51 -20.38
C ILE A 113 13.53 8.43 -21.08
N GLN A 114 14.48 8.82 -21.94
CA GLN A 114 15.39 7.86 -22.57
C GLN A 114 16.26 7.15 -21.53
N TRP A 115 16.81 7.88 -20.56
CA TRP A 115 17.59 7.31 -19.46
C TRP A 115 16.75 6.40 -18.58
N PHE A 116 15.52 6.80 -18.26
CA PHE A 116 14.58 5.99 -17.49
C PHE A 116 14.36 4.61 -18.14
N TRP A 117 14.00 4.57 -19.43
CA TRP A 117 13.78 3.30 -20.12
C TRP A 117 15.06 2.49 -20.30
N ARG A 118 16.21 3.14 -20.49
CA ARG A 118 17.51 2.46 -20.55
C ARG A 118 17.85 1.80 -19.22
N ALA A 119 17.66 2.50 -18.10
CA ALA A 119 17.88 1.98 -16.77
C ALA A 119 16.91 0.81 -16.46
N LEU A 120 15.62 0.98 -16.73
CA LEU A 120 14.63 -0.05 -16.46
C LEU A 120 14.86 -1.34 -17.27
N ARG A 121 15.36 -1.24 -18.52
CA ARG A 121 15.76 -2.42 -19.30
C ARG A 121 16.99 -3.12 -18.75
N SER A 122 17.87 -2.39 -18.07
CA SER A 122 19.07 -2.98 -17.44
C SER A 122 18.77 -3.73 -16.15
N PHE A 123 17.58 -3.55 -15.57
CA PHE A 123 17.15 -4.28 -14.37
C PHE A 123 16.87 -5.74 -14.69
N ASP A 124 17.17 -6.60 -13.72
CA ASP A 124 16.74 -8.00 -13.73
C ASP A 124 15.22 -8.11 -13.46
N GLN A 125 14.70 -9.34 -13.50
CA GLN A 125 13.25 -9.55 -13.36
C GLN A 125 12.74 -9.18 -11.97
N ALA A 126 13.54 -9.36 -10.92
CA ALA A 126 13.16 -9.05 -9.56
C ALA A 126 13.08 -7.53 -9.36
N ASP A 127 14.06 -6.78 -9.85
CA ASP A 127 14.09 -5.33 -9.76
C ASP A 127 13.01 -4.66 -10.63
N ARG A 128 12.67 -5.24 -11.79
CA ARG A 128 11.49 -4.82 -12.57
C ARG A 128 10.19 -5.03 -11.79
N ALA A 129 10.05 -6.14 -11.07
CA ALA A 129 8.86 -6.41 -10.25
C ALA A 129 8.76 -5.44 -9.07
N LYS A 130 9.88 -5.14 -8.40
CA LYS A 130 9.94 -4.09 -7.37
C LYS A 130 9.59 -2.72 -7.93
N PHE A 131 10.07 -2.37 -9.13
CA PHE A 131 9.71 -1.14 -9.80
C PHE A 131 8.19 -1.07 -10.05
N LEU A 132 7.59 -2.16 -10.54
CA LEU A 132 6.16 -2.20 -10.80
C LEU A 132 5.34 -2.07 -9.51
N GLN A 133 5.74 -2.75 -8.44
CA GLN A 133 5.16 -2.58 -7.09
C GLN A 133 5.28 -1.15 -6.59
N PHE A 134 6.43 -0.51 -6.81
CA PHE A 134 6.66 0.86 -6.37
C PHE A 134 5.68 1.84 -7.02
N VAL A 135 5.40 1.69 -8.31
CA VAL A 135 4.55 2.63 -9.05
C VAL A 135 3.06 2.26 -9.05
N THR A 136 2.70 0.97 -8.88
CA THR A 136 1.30 0.49 -8.94
C THR A 136 0.77 -0.05 -7.62
N GLY A 137 1.64 -0.32 -6.64
CA GLY A 137 1.27 -0.98 -5.39
C GLY A 137 1.14 -2.51 -5.49
N THR A 138 1.40 -3.12 -6.65
CA THR A 138 1.40 -4.58 -6.82
C THR A 138 2.43 -5.03 -7.86
N SER A 139 2.91 -6.26 -7.73
CA SER A 139 3.73 -6.91 -8.75
C SER A 139 2.92 -7.43 -9.93
N LYS A 140 1.58 -7.49 -9.81
CA LYS A 140 0.72 -8.15 -10.79
C LYS A 140 0.48 -7.30 -12.04
N VAL A 141 0.80 -7.86 -13.20
CA VAL A 141 0.46 -7.28 -14.50
C VAL A 141 -0.97 -7.71 -14.90
N PRO A 142 -1.84 -6.80 -15.39
CA PRO A 142 -3.16 -7.18 -15.90
C PRO A 142 -3.03 -8.19 -17.04
N LEU A 143 -4.00 -9.12 -17.14
CA LEU A 143 -4.01 -10.12 -18.23
C LEU A 143 -4.07 -9.48 -19.62
N GLN A 144 -4.65 -8.28 -19.73
CA GLN A 144 -4.76 -7.50 -20.95
C GLN A 144 -3.54 -6.59 -21.20
N GLY A 145 -2.46 -6.73 -20.41
CA GLY A 145 -1.26 -5.89 -20.50
C GLY A 145 -1.42 -4.52 -19.85
N PHE A 146 -0.45 -3.64 -20.07
CA PHE A 146 -0.39 -2.32 -19.43
C PHE A 146 -1.42 -1.31 -19.94
N ALA A 147 -2.08 -1.59 -21.07
CA ALA A 147 -3.19 -0.79 -21.57
C ALA A 147 -4.42 -0.81 -20.63
N ALA A 148 -4.58 -1.88 -19.87
CA ALA A 148 -5.71 -2.10 -18.95
C ALA A 148 -5.29 -1.95 -17.48
N LEU A 149 -4.26 -1.16 -17.20
CA LEU A 149 -3.82 -0.90 -15.83
C LEU A 149 -4.93 -0.18 -15.05
N GLU A 150 -5.24 -0.65 -13.83
CA GLU A 150 -6.31 -0.09 -12.99
C GLU A 150 -5.72 0.79 -11.88
N GLY A 151 -6.33 1.96 -11.67
CA GLY A 151 -6.08 2.86 -10.57
C GLY A 151 -7.35 3.10 -9.74
N MET A 152 -7.31 4.10 -8.85
CA MET A 152 -8.40 4.38 -7.91
C MET A 152 -9.74 4.70 -8.60
N ASN A 153 -9.71 5.27 -9.79
CA ASN A 153 -10.89 5.74 -10.53
C ASN A 153 -11.19 4.90 -11.80
N GLY A 154 -10.66 3.67 -11.89
CA GLY A 154 -10.79 2.80 -13.06
C GLY A 154 -9.50 2.69 -13.87
N ILE A 155 -9.60 2.47 -15.18
CA ILE A 155 -8.43 2.30 -16.05
C ILE A 155 -7.58 3.58 -16.05
N GLN A 156 -6.32 3.44 -15.64
CA GLN A 156 -5.36 4.52 -15.56
C GLN A 156 -3.98 4.00 -15.99
N LYS A 157 -3.46 4.59 -17.08
CA LYS A 157 -2.13 4.27 -17.60
C LYS A 157 -1.03 4.68 -16.64
N PHE A 158 0.13 4.04 -16.78
CA PHE A 158 1.33 4.49 -16.11
C PHE A 158 1.71 5.89 -16.61
N GLN A 159 2.13 6.78 -15.72
CA GLN A 159 2.39 8.18 -16.02
C GLN A 159 3.71 8.66 -15.41
N ILE A 160 4.48 9.46 -16.15
CA ILE A 160 5.76 10.08 -15.74
C ILE A 160 5.71 11.59 -15.88
#